data_AF-A0A4R7NJ31-F1
#
_entry.id   AF-A0A4R7NJ31-F1
#
_cell.length_a   1.000
_cell.length_b   1.000
_cell.length_c   1.000
_cell.angle_alpha   90.00
_cell.angle_beta   90.00
_cell.angle_gamma   90.00
#
_symmetry.space_group_name_H-M   'P 1'
#
loop_
_entity.id
_entity.type
_entity.pdbx_description
1 polymer ?
#
loop_
_entity_poly.entity_id
_entity_poly.type
_entity_poly.pdbx_seq_one_letter_code
_entity_poly.pdbx_strand_id
1 'polypeptide(L)'
;MQQVSSLRIRLEYRLAAQLLHARWMTRSPGKHRLTMRLFQRCAEAGHTAALSFYGHMLFHRGNSPQDKAKGARYVFQAAYAGDVHAQYQAGRIYEFGCAQYARREEKAVTWYARAAEAGHGLAAERMAEAYRHAHLGLPVDSRRAEQWAALAERAQRSDAGGPVASLTH
;
A
#
# COMPACT_ATOMS: atom_id res chain seq x y z
N MET A 1 -22.43 -5.28 -21.76
CA MET A 1 -22.28 -6.16 -20.57
C MET A 1 -21.16 -5.76 -19.59
N GLN A 2 -20.35 -4.71 -19.84
CA GLN A 2 -19.25 -4.31 -18.94
C GLN A 2 -19.64 -3.46 -17.72
N GLN A 3 -20.83 -2.84 -17.70
CA GLN A 3 -21.24 -1.97 -16.58
C GLN A 3 -21.75 -2.75 -15.35
N VAL A 4 -22.48 -3.86 -15.57
CA VAL A 4 -23.03 -4.69 -14.47
C VAL A 4 -21.91 -5.40 -13.69
N SER A 5 -20.84 -5.84 -14.38
CA SER A 5 -19.66 -6.42 -13.73
C SER A 5 -18.95 -5.39 -12.84
N SER A 6 -18.84 -4.12 -13.27
CA SER A 6 -18.21 -3.06 -12.47
C SER A 6 -18.94 -2.71 -11.16
N LEU A 7 -20.28 -2.76 -11.16
CA LEU A 7 -21.08 -2.44 -9.97
C LEU A 7 -21.02 -3.59 -8.96
N ARG A 8 -21.13 -4.82 -9.45
CA ARG A 8 -20.99 -6.01 -8.61
C ARG A 8 -19.63 -6.04 -7.92
N ILE A 9 -18.53 -5.80 -8.64
CA ILE A 9 -17.18 -5.81 -8.05
C ILE A 9 -17.02 -4.70 -7.01
N ARG A 10 -17.59 -3.52 -7.23
CA ARG A 10 -17.60 -2.44 -6.22
C ARG A 10 -18.36 -2.83 -4.95
N LEU A 11 -19.49 -3.50 -5.09
CA LEU A 11 -20.26 -4.02 -3.95
C LEU A 11 -19.52 -5.14 -3.22
N GLU A 12 -18.93 -6.09 -3.95
CA GLU A 12 -18.11 -7.17 -3.39
C GLU A 12 -16.89 -6.61 -2.63
N TYR A 13 -16.23 -5.57 -3.16
CA TYR A 13 -15.16 -4.87 -2.46
C TYR A 13 -15.64 -4.17 -1.19
N ARG A 14 -16.76 -3.44 -1.25
CA ARG A 14 -17.34 -2.79 -0.07
C ARG A 14 -17.68 -3.79 1.03
N LEU A 15 -18.28 -4.92 0.67
CA LEU A 15 -18.56 -6.01 1.60
C LEU A 15 -17.27 -6.56 2.22
N ALA A 16 -16.23 -6.81 1.40
CA ALA A 16 -14.94 -7.28 1.89
C ALA A 16 -14.31 -6.29 2.88
N ALA A 17 -14.37 -4.99 2.58
CA ALA A 17 -13.87 -3.93 3.44
C ALA A 17 -14.67 -3.82 4.74
N GLN A 18 -16.00 -3.92 4.70
CA GLN A 18 -16.84 -3.95 5.90
C GLN A 18 -16.52 -5.15 6.79
N LEU A 19 -16.37 -6.33 6.19
CA LEU A 19 -15.95 -7.52 6.91
C LEU A 19 -14.57 -7.30 7.56
N LEU A 20 -13.60 -6.71 6.87
CA LEU A 20 -12.28 -6.46 7.45
C LEU A 20 -12.36 -5.64 8.76
N HIS A 21 -13.21 -4.61 8.81
CA HIS A 21 -13.36 -3.72 9.97
C HIS A 21 -14.36 -4.20 11.03
N ALA A 22 -15.15 -5.24 10.74
CA ALA A 22 -16.14 -5.78 11.67
C ALA A 22 -15.50 -6.44 12.92
N ARG A 23 -15.29 -5.63 13.97
CA ARG A 23 -14.68 -5.98 15.28
C ARG A 23 -15.39 -7.10 16.06
N TRP A 24 -16.64 -7.38 15.73
CA TRP A 24 -17.46 -8.42 16.37
C TRP A 24 -17.20 -9.83 15.83
N MET A 25 -16.32 -9.99 14.83
CA MET A 25 -16.01 -11.28 14.20
C MET A 25 -14.51 -11.43 13.87
N THR A 26 -13.64 -10.77 14.64
CA THR A 26 -12.22 -10.56 14.33
C THR A 26 -11.35 -11.82 14.38
N ARG A 27 -11.84 -12.91 14.97
CA ARG A 27 -11.10 -14.19 15.11
C ARG A 27 -11.76 -15.39 14.41
N SER A 28 -12.79 -15.17 13.59
CA SER A 28 -13.42 -16.28 12.86
C SER A 28 -12.58 -16.68 11.63
N PRO A 29 -12.08 -17.93 11.55
CA PRO A 29 -11.34 -18.40 10.38
C PRO A 29 -12.21 -18.44 9.12
N GLY A 30 -13.53 -18.65 9.28
CA GLY A 30 -14.49 -18.61 8.16
C GLY A 30 -14.60 -17.23 7.53
N LYS A 31 -14.71 -16.19 8.37
CA LYS A 31 -14.74 -14.80 7.93
C LYS A 31 -13.46 -14.41 7.19
N HIS A 32 -12.30 -14.68 7.78
CA HIS A 32 -11.02 -14.35 7.15
C HIS A 32 -10.92 -14.99 5.75
N ARG A 33 -11.27 -16.28 5.63
CA ARG A 33 -11.29 -16.97 4.32
C ARG A 33 -12.27 -16.36 3.33
N LEU A 34 -13.44 -15.91 3.77
CA LEU A 34 -14.41 -15.24 2.91
C LEU A 34 -13.90 -13.87 2.46
N THR A 35 -13.42 -13.05 3.39
CA THR A 35 -12.84 -11.73 3.11
C THR A 35 -11.70 -11.84 2.11
N MET A 36 -10.78 -12.78 2.29
CA MET A 36 -9.67 -13.01 1.37
C MET A 36 -10.15 -13.48 -0.01
N ARG A 37 -11.17 -14.34 -0.09
CA ARG A 37 -11.77 -14.76 -1.37
C ARG A 37 -12.43 -13.60 -2.12
N LEU A 38 -13.12 -12.70 -1.41
CA LEU A 38 -13.72 -11.51 -2.03
C LEU A 38 -12.63 -10.56 -2.56
N PHE A 39 -11.61 -10.28 -1.76
CA PHE A 39 -10.49 -9.45 -2.21
C PHE A 39 -9.74 -10.07 -3.40
N GLN A 40 -9.54 -11.38 -3.41
CA GLN A 40 -8.96 -12.09 -4.55
C GLN A 40 -9.78 -11.87 -5.82
N ARG A 41 -11.10 -12.09 -5.78
CA ARG A 41 -11.97 -11.93 -6.94
C ARG A 41 -11.99 -10.48 -7.45
N CYS A 42 -12.03 -9.51 -6.54
CA CYS A 42 -11.96 -8.10 -6.90
C CYS A 42 -10.60 -7.73 -7.52
N ALA A 43 -9.50 -8.29 -7.00
CA ALA A 43 -8.17 -8.09 -7.55
C ALA A 43 -8.02 -8.71 -8.95
N GLU A 44 -8.51 -9.93 -9.16
CA GLU A 44 -8.56 -10.59 -10.47
C GLU A 44 -9.42 -9.83 -11.49
N ALA A 45 -10.44 -9.12 -11.02
CA ALA A 45 -11.26 -8.21 -11.84
C ALA A 45 -10.61 -6.83 -12.07
N GLY A 46 -9.40 -6.59 -11.57
CA GLY A 46 -8.66 -5.34 -11.79
C GLY A 46 -9.03 -4.18 -10.86
N HIS A 47 -9.76 -4.42 -9.76
CA HIS A 47 -10.09 -3.37 -8.81
C HIS A 47 -8.83 -2.89 -8.06
N THR A 48 -8.41 -1.65 -8.29
CA THR A 48 -7.13 -1.10 -7.81
C THR A 48 -6.90 -1.26 -6.31
N ALA A 49 -7.86 -0.86 -5.47
CA ALA A 49 -7.70 -0.99 -4.03
C ALA A 49 -7.68 -2.46 -3.54
N ALA A 50 -8.31 -3.37 -4.30
CA ALA A 50 -8.27 -4.79 -4.00
C ALA A 50 -6.92 -5.38 -4.41
N LEU A 51 -6.37 -4.97 -5.56
CA LEU A 51 -5.01 -5.31 -5.99
C LEU A 51 -3.98 -4.87 -4.94
N SER A 52 -4.09 -3.64 -4.43
CA SER A 52 -3.23 -3.10 -3.38
C SER A 52 -3.29 -3.94 -2.10
N PHE A 53 -4.50 -4.13 -1.55
CA PHE A 53 -4.70 -4.86 -0.31
C PHE A 53 -4.33 -6.35 -0.42
N TYR A 54 -4.88 -7.04 -1.43
CA TYR A 54 -4.65 -8.47 -1.63
C TYR A 54 -3.21 -8.76 -2.04
N GLY A 55 -2.61 -7.91 -2.86
CA GLY A 55 -1.21 -7.97 -3.25
C GLY A 55 -0.28 -7.86 -2.05
N HIS A 56 -0.52 -6.87 -1.18
CA HIS A 56 0.23 -6.70 0.08
C HIS A 56 0.10 -7.93 0.99
N MET A 57 -1.11 -8.48 1.14
CA MET A 57 -1.35 -9.70 1.92
C MET A 57 -0.61 -10.91 1.37
N LEU A 58 -0.69 -11.17 0.06
CA LEU A 58 0.06 -12.27 -0.56
C LEU A 58 1.57 -12.08 -0.45
N PHE A 59 2.07 -10.84 -0.59
CA PHE A 59 3.50 -10.57 -0.51
C PHE A 59 4.08 -10.84 0.89
N HIS A 60 3.38 -10.43 1.95
CA HIS A 60 3.87 -10.60 3.32
C HIS A 60 3.45 -11.92 3.99
N ARG A 61 2.26 -12.44 3.67
CA ARG A 61 1.67 -13.62 4.32
C ARG A 61 1.47 -14.81 3.39
N GLY A 62 1.92 -14.72 2.14
CA GLY A 62 1.92 -15.85 1.22
C GLY A 62 2.81 -16.98 1.74
N ASN A 63 2.31 -18.21 1.66
CA ASN A 63 3.00 -19.39 2.19
C ASN A 63 4.10 -19.88 1.24
N SER A 64 3.96 -19.63 -0.07
CA SER A 64 4.94 -20.04 -1.07
C SER A 64 5.67 -18.83 -1.70
N PRO A 65 6.89 -19.03 -2.24
CA PRO A 65 7.56 -18.01 -3.05
C PRO A 65 6.72 -17.53 -4.25
N GLN A 66 5.90 -18.42 -4.82
CA GLN A 66 5.00 -18.10 -5.92
C GLN A 66 3.88 -17.16 -5.48
N ASP A 67 3.31 -17.35 -4.28
CA ASP A 67 2.31 -16.44 -3.71
C ASP A 67 2.89 -15.06 -3.49
N LYS A 68 4.11 -14.99 -2.94
CA LYS A 68 4.81 -13.72 -2.71
C LYS A 68 5.10 -12.99 -4.03
N ALA A 69 5.55 -13.73 -5.05
CA ALA A 69 5.76 -13.21 -6.40
C ALA A 69 4.45 -12.67 -7.02
N LYS A 70 3.34 -13.42 -6.90
CA LYS A 70 2.00 -12.97 -7.31
C LYS A 70 1.57 -11.70 -6.56
N GLY A 71 1.83 -11.65 -5.25
CA GLY A 71 1.57 -10.48 -4.42
C GLY A 71 2.32 -9.24 -4.88
N ALA A 72 3.62 -9.36 -5.15
CA ALA A 72 4.44 -8.28 -5.67
C ALA A 72 3.92 -7.78 -7.03
N ARG A 73 3.51 -8.67 -7.94
CA ARG A 73 2.90 -8.30 -9.23
C ARG A 73 1.63 -7.47 -9.04
N TYR A 74 0.74 -7.86 -8.12
CA TYR A 74 -0.47 -7.09 -7.83
C TYR A 74 -0.18 -5.74 -7.19
N VAL A 75 0.81 -5.65 -6.30
CA VAL A 75 1.27 -4.38 -5.75
C VAL A 75 1.75 -3.45 -6.86
N PHE A 76 2.58 -3.93 -7.79
CA PHE A 76 3.02 -3.10 -8.91
C PHE A 76 1.86 -2.66 -9.81
N GLN A 77 0.92 -3.54 -10.12
CA GLN A 77 -0.26 -3.17 -10.91
C GLN A 77 -1.08 -2.05 -10.23
N ALA A 78 -1.32 -2.16 -8.92
CA ALA A 78 -2.00 -1.12 -8.16
C ALA A 78 -1.19 0.19 -8.11
N ALA A 79 0.13 0.10 -7.95
CA ALA A 79 1.02 1.26 -7.92
C ALA A 79 1.02 2.02 -9.26
N TYR A 80 1.05 1.30 -10.39
CA TYR A 80 0.92 1.87 -11.73
C TYR A 80 -0.46 2.47 -11.99
N ALA A 81 -1.50 1.93 -11.37
CA ALA A 81 -2.85 2.48 -11.42
C ALA A 81 -3.08 3.68 -10.46
N GLY A 82 -2.03 4.14 -9.76
CA GLY A 82 -2.07 5.34 -8.93
C GLY A 82 -2.41 5.12 -7.46
N ASP A 83 -2.49 3.88 -6.98
CA ASP A 83 -2.75 3.60 -5.57
C ASP A 83 -1.55 4.00 -4.69
N VAL A 84 -1.77 4.98 -3.83
CA VAL A 84 -0.74 5.64 -3.03
C VAL A 84 -0.08 4.65 -2.04
N HIS A 85 -0.85 3.76 -1.44
CA HIS A 85 -0.30 2.71 -0.57
C HIS A 85 0.51 1.68 -1.35
N ALA A 86 0.03 1.26 -2.53
CA ALA A 86 0.76 0.33 -3.37
C ALA A 86 2.07 0.92 -3.90
N GLN A 87 2.11 2.23 -4.20
CA GLN A 87 3.35 2.92 -4.57
C GLN A 87 4.39 2.86 -3.44
N TYR A 88 3.99 3.09 -2.19
CA TYR A 88 4.87 2.90 -1.04
C TYR A 88 5.37 1.45 -0.93
N GLN A 89 4.48 0.46 -1.09
CA GLN A 89 4.87 -0.95 -1.05
C GLN A 89 5.79 -1.35 -2.22
N ALA A 90 5.59 -0.77 -3.40
CA ALA A 90 6.48 -0.93 -4.55
C ALA A 90 7.90 -0.40 -4.26
N GLY A 91 7.99 0.74 -3.55
CA GLY A 91 9.25 1.26 -3.03
C GLY A 91 9.96 0.26 -2.12
N ARG A 92 9.23 -0.32 -1.15
CA ARG A 92 9.76 -1.35 -0.24
C ARG A 92 10.23 -2.61 -0.96
N ILE A 93 9.48 -3.07 -1.96
CA ILE A 93 9.86 -4.25 -2.75
C ILE A 93 11.20 -4.00 -3.45
N TYR A 94 11.43 -2.82 -4.03
CA TYR A 94 12.71 -2.50 -4.66
C TYR A 94 13.83 -2.16 -3.68
N GLU A 95 13.53 -1.68 -2.49
CA GLU A 95 14.53 -1.42 -1.46
C GLU A 95 15.11 -2.71 -0.89
N PHE A 96 14.27 -3.68 -0.51
CA PHE A 96 14.72 -4.93 0.10
C PHE A 96 14.97 -6.03 -0.92
N GLY A 97 14.36 -5.93 -2.10
CA GLY A 97 14.29 -7.02 -3.05
C GLY A 97 13.39 -8.17 -2.56
N CYS A 98 13.09 -9.08 -3.47
CA CYS A 98 12.46 -10.36 -3.19
C CYS A 98 12.84 -11.38 -4.28
N ALA A 99 12.35 -12.62 -4.18
CA ALA A 99 12.70 -13.70 -5.10
C ALA A 99 12.55 -13.35 -6.60
N GLN A 100 11.58 -12.50 -6.97
CA GLN A 100 11.35 -12.11 -8.37
C GLN A 100 11.89 -10.71 -8.73
N TYR A 101 12.10 -9.85 -7.74
CA TYR A 101 12.49 -8.45 -7.96
C TYR A 101 13.77 -8.17 -7.19
N ALA A 102 14.88 -8.01 -7.89
CA ALA A 102 16.15 -7.63 -7.28
C ALA A 102 16.06 -6.24 -6.63
N ARG A 103 16.90 -6.01 -5.61
CA ARG A 103 17.08 -4.69 -5.01
C ARG A 103 17.53 -3.68 -6.07
N ARG A 104 16.83 -2.55 -6.15
CA ARG A 104 17.08 -1.44 -7.09
C ARG A 104 16.75 -0.12 -6.39
N GLU A 105 17.75 0.50 -5.80
CA GLU A 105 17.58 1.69 -4.96
C GLU A 105 16.96 2.87 -5.71
N GLU A 106 17.42 3.14 -6.94
CA GLU A 106 16.87 4.20 -7.80
C GLU A 106 15.36 4.01 -8.06
N LYS A 107 14.92 2.76 -8.25
CA LYS A 107 13.50 2.44 -8.42
C LYS A 107 12.75 2.63 -7.10
N ALA A 108 13.34 2.24 -5.97
CA ALA A 108 12.75 2.45 -4.66
C ALA A 108 12.51 3.95 -4.40
N VAL A 109 13.53 4.78 -4.63
CA VAL A 109 13.44 6.25 -4.54
C VAL A 109 12.31 6.80 -5.42
N THR A 110 12.23 6.34 -6.67
CA THR A 110 11.19 6.79 -7.60
C THR A 110 9.78 6.49 -7.07
N TRP A 111 9.56 5.29 -6.54
CA TRP A 111 8.25 4.90 -6.00
C TRP A 111 7.92 5.58 -4.68
N TYR A 112 8.90 5.76 -3.79
CA TYR A 112 8.69 6.49 -2.55
C TYR A 112 8.41 7.97 -2.79
N ALA A 113 9.13 8.62 -3.70
CA ALA A 113 8.87 10.01 -4.07
C ALA A 113 7.44 10.18 -4.60
N ARG A 114 6.99 9.30 -5.52
CA ARG A 114 5.61 9.31 -6.03
C ARG A 114 4.56 9.15 -4.93
N ALA A 115 4.75 8.18 -4.04
CA ALA A 115 3.82 7.96 -2.93
C ALA A 115 3.79 9.16 -1.98
N ALA A 116 4.96 9.72 -1.66
CA ALA A 116 5.12 10.89 -0.79
C ALA A 116 4.44 12.13 -1.38
N GLU A 117 4.68 12.43 -2.66
CA GLU A 117 4.03 13.52 -3.40
C GLU A 117 2.51 13.36 -3.47
N ALA A 118 2.02 12.11 -3.52
CA ALA A 118 0.60 11.78 -3.44
C ALA A 118 0.03 11.78 -2.00
N GLY A 119 0.81 12.20 -1.00
CA GLY A 119 0.37 12.39 0.38
C GLY A 119 0.63 11.19 1.31
N HIS A 120 1.47 10.21 0.93
CA HIS A 120 1.82 9.11 1.82
C HIS A 120 2.88 9.52 2.85
N GLY A 121 2.47 9.76 4.10
CA GLY A 121 3.37 10.21 5.18
C GLY A 121 4.60 9.32 5.37
N LEU A 122 4.42 8.00 5.50
CA LEU A 122 5.55 7.07 5.69
C LEU A 122 6.53 7.03 4.49
N ALA A 123 6.07 7.36 3.29
CA ALA A 123 6.95 7.40 2.12
C ALA A 123 7.81 8.66 2.17
N ALA A 124 7.22 9.79 2.57
CA ALA A 124 7.92 11.04 2.78
C ALA A 124 8.94 10.93 3.92
N GLU A 125 8.59 10.26 5.02
CA GLU A 125 9.54 9.97 6.12
C GLU A 125 10.72 9.13 5.65
N ARG A 126 10.44 8.06 4.88
CA ARG A 126 11.49 7.19 4.33
C ARG A 126 12.44 7.95 3.40
N MET A 127 11.92 8.89 2.60
CA MET A 127 12.71 9.78 1.75
C MET A 127 13.56 10.75 2.57
N ALA A 128 12.99 11.36 3.61
CA ALA A 128 13.73 12.25 4.51
C ALA A 128 14.88 11.51 5.21
N GLU A 129 14.62 10.29 5.68
CA GLU A 129 15.65 9.42 6.26
C GLU A 129 16.74 9.06 5.24
N ALA A 130 16.36 8.76 4.00
CA ALA A 130 17.32 8.44 2.95
C ALA A 130 18.29 9.59 2.67
N TYR A 131 17.80 10.84 2.65
CA TYR A 131 18.64 12.03 2.52
C TYR A 131 19.43 12.38 3.79
N ARG A 132 18.98 12.01 5.00
CA ARG A 132 19.75 12.26 6.23
C ARG A 132 20.95 11.34 6.37
N HIS A 133 20.80 10.08 5.96
CA HIS A 133 21.78 9.02 6.25
C HIS A 133 22.48 8.49 4.99
N ALA A 134 22.30 9.13 3.84
CA ALA A 134 22.79 8.67 2.54
C ALA A 134 22.41 7.20 2.24
N HIS A 135 21.12 6.89 2.37
CA HIS A 135 20.57 5.58 2.00
C HIS A 135 19.94 5.63 0.60
N LEU A 136 19.71 4.45 0.01
CA LEU A 136 19.09 4.30 -1.32
C LEU A 136 19.87 5.01 -2.45
N GLY A 137 21.19 5.10 -2.33
CA GLY A 137 22.06 5.73 -3.32
C GLY A 137 21.92 7.26 -3.39
N LEU A 138 21.22 7.87 -2.43
CA LEU A 138 21.09 9.32 -2.33
C LEU A 138 22.24 9.90 -1.50
N PRO A 139 22.78 11.07 -1.88
CA PRO A 139 23.75 11.78 -1.05
C PRO A 139 23.07 12.39 0.19
N VAL A 140 23.88 12.70 1.20
CA VAL A 140 23.38 13.50 2.33
C VAL A 140 22.97 14.89 1.82
N ASP A 141 21.73 15.29 2.10
CA ASP A 141 21.22 16.62 1.78
C ASP A 141 20.18 17.04 2.84
N SER A 142 20.62 17.85 3.80
CA SER A 142 19.78 18.32 4.90
C SER A 142 18.57 19.11 4.42
N ARG A 143 18.72 19.90 3.35
CA ARG A 143 17.64 20.74 2.82
C ARG A 143 16.56 19.86 2.19
N ARG A 144 16.93 18.86 1.40
CA ARG A 144 15.97 17.89 0.86
C ARG A 144 15.33 17.06 1.97
N ALA A 145 16.11 16.64 2.96
CA ALA A 145 15.58 15.90 4.10
C ALA A 145 14.49 16.69 4.85
N GLU A 146 14.70 17.99 5.11
CA GLU A 146 13.71 18.88 5.73
C GLU A 146 12.47 19.05 4.85
N GLN A 147 12.63 19.19 3.54
CA GLN A 147 11.50 19.28 2.60
C GLN A 147 10.62 18.03 2.63
N TRP A 148 11.23 16.84 2.61
CA TRP A 148 10.49 15.58 2.70
C TRP A 148 9.87 15.37 4.09
N ALA A 149 10.54 15.81 5.16
CA ALA A 149 9.98 15.77 6.51
C ALA A 149 8.74 16.67 6.65
N ALA A 150 8.80 17.90 6.11
CA ALA A 150 7.65 18.80 6.10
C ALA A 150 6.47 18.23 5.29
N LEU A 151 6.75 17.51 4.21
CA LEU A 151 5.73 16.79 3.43
C LEU A 151 5.08 15.66 4.25
N ALA A 152 5.88 14.91 5.03
CA ALA A 152 5.39 13.88 5.92
C ALA A 152 4.45 14.44 7.00
N GLU A 153 4.85 15.53 7.66
CA GLU A 153 4.00 16.20 8.65
C GLU A 153 2.68 16.69 8.05
N ARG A 154 2.72 17.24 6.83
CA ARG A 154 1.51 17.67 6.13
C ARG A 154 0.57 16.49 5.87
N ALA A 155 1.11 15.36 5.42
CA ALA A 155 0.35 14.13 5.20
C ALA A 155 -0.29 13.61 6.50
N GLN A 156 0.45 13.61 7.61
CA GLN A 156 -0.06 13.21 8.92
C GLN A 156 -1.19 14.13 9.41
N ARG A 157 -1.06 15.45 9.20
CA ARG A 157 -2.12 16.43 9.54
C ARG A 157 -3.38 16.23 8.69
N SER A 158 -3.24 15.88 7.42
CA SER A 158 -4.40 15.57 6.57
C SER A 158 -5.10 14.26 6.98
N ASP A 159 -4.36 13.24 7.40
CA ASP A 159 -4.94 11.99 7.91
C ASP A 159 -5.63 12.18 9.27
N ALA A 160 -5.06 13.04 10.13
CA ALA A 160 -5.64 13.39 11.43
C ALA A 160 -6.85 14.34 11.34
N GLY A 161 -7.14 14.91 10.16
CA GLY A 161 -8.23 15.85 9.91
C GLY A 161 -9.55 15.21 9.45
N GLY A 162 -9.61 13.89 9.23
CA GLY A 162 -10.90 13.16 9.18
C GLY A 162 -11.53 13.16 10.58
N PRO A 163 -12.87 13.04 10.73
CA PRO A 163 -13.53 13.27 12.01
C PRO A 163 -13.03 12.29 13.07
N VAL A 164 -12.05 12.73 13.84
CA VAL A 164 -11.71 12.20 15.16
C VAL A 164 -12.88 12.59 16.03
N ALA A 165 -13.90 11.73 16.04
CA ALA A 165 -14.88 11.70 17.09
C ALA A 165 -14.10 11.55 18.40
N SER A 166 -14.00 12.68 19.09
CA SER A 166 -13.63 12.86 20.48
C SER A 166 -13.93 11.63 21.33
N LEU A 167 -12.89 11.00 21.86
CA LEU A 167 -12.98 10.16 23.04
C LEU A 167 -11.89 10.61 24.03
N THR A 168 -12.14 11.78 24.62
CA THR A 168 -11.60 12.20 25.90
C THR A 168 -12.76 12.71 26.74
N HIS A 169 -13.52 11.77 27.33
CA HIS A 169 -13.73 11.63 28.78
C HIS A 169 -14.77 10.54 29.05
#